data_AF-A0A6A5VM11-F1
#
_entry.id   AF-A0A6A5VM11-F1
#
_cell.length_a   1.000
_cell.length_b   1.000
_cell.length_c   1.000
_cell.angle_alpha   90.00
_cell.angle_beta   90.00
_cell.angle_gamma   90.00
#
_symmetry.space_group_name_H-M   'P 1'
#
loop_
_entity.id
_entity.type
_entity.pdbx_description
1 polymer ?
#
loop_
_entity_poly.entity_id
_entity_poly.type
_entity_poly.pdbx_seq_one_letter_code
_entity_poly.pdbx_strand_id
1 'polypeptide(L)' 'KKKNHVEKRFQRVKPDTPVDPRFASNEYRSYDYADRAHADLVVTKGKGFTKEKNKKKRGSYRGGMIDTSGGKGIKFED' A
#
# COMPACT_ATOMS: atom_id res chain seq x y z
N LYS A 1 -19.41 16.30 33.89
CA LYS A 1 -18.51 15.76 32.84
C LYS A 1 -18.74 16.55 31.56
N LYS A 2 -17.76 17.36 31.10
CA LYS A 2 -17.84 18.05 29.80
C LYS A 2 -17.85 16.99 28.70
N LYS A 3 -18.89 16.98 27.86
CA LYS A 3 -18.91 16.16 26.64
C LYS A 3 -17.91 16.82 25.69
N ASN A 4 -16.84 16.11 25.31
CA ASN A 4 -15.99 16.56 24.23
C ASN A 4 -16.86 16.64 22.98
N HIS A 5 -16.93 17.81 22.36
CA HIS A 5 -17.69 18.03 21.14
C HIS A 5 -17.04 17.23 20.00
N VAL A 6 -17.55 16.03 19.73
CA VAL A 6 -17.10 15.17 18.63
C VAL A 6 -17.95 15.45 17.40
N GLU A 7 -17.96 16.69 16.88
CA GLU A 7 -18.72 16.94 15.63
C GLU A 7 -17.99 16.48 14.38
N LYS A 8 -16.68 16.21 14.46
CA LYS A 8 -15.90 15.27 13.62
C LYS A 8 -14.42 15.44 14.01
N ARG A 9 -13.69 14.32 14.14
CA ARG A 9 -12.24 14.36 14.31
C ARG A 9 -11.61 15.01 13.07
N PHE A 10 -10.48 15.69 13.24
CA PHE A 10 -9.75 16.25 12.09
C PHE A 10 -9.51 15.17 11.02
N GLN A 11 -9.94 15.47 9.79
CA GLN A 11 -9.73 14.65 8.61
C GLN A 11 -8.98 15.48 7.57
N ARG A 12 -7.90 14.92 7.00
CA ARG A 12 -7.15 15.57 5.92
C ARG A 12 -7.95 15.68 4.61
N VAL A 13 -8.85 14.73 4.39
CA VAL A 13 -9.71 14.64 3.19
C VAL A 13 -11.14 14.71 3.65
N LYS A 14 -11.99 15.43 2.90
CA LYS A 14 -13.42 15.54 3.22
C LYS A 14 -14.10 14.19 2.94
N PRO A 15 -15.11 13.80 3.72
CA PRO A 15 -15.79 12.51 3.53
C PRO A 15 -16.59 12.44 2.22
N ASP A 16 -16.94 13.58 1.63
CA ASP A 16 -17.72 13.71 0.40
C ASP A 16 -16.84 13.90 -0.86
N THR A 17 -15.53 13.65 -0.76
CA THR A 17 -14.65 13.76 -1.92
C THR A 17 -14.98 12.63 -2.91
N PRO A 18 -15.34 12.93 -4.17
CA PRO A 18 -15.64 11.91 -5.15
C PRO A 18 -14.38 11.09 -5.44
N VAL A 19 -14.52 9.77 -5.38
CA VAL A 19 -13.45 8.82 -5.73
C VAL A 19 -13.89 8.09 -6.99
N ASP A 20 -13.00 8.02 -7.98
CA ASP A 20 -13.24 7.24 -9.19
C ASP A 20 -13.57 5.78 -8.81
N PRO A 21 -14.64 5.18 -9.35
CA PRO A 21 -15.02 3.79 -9.07
C PRO A 21 -13.88 2.79 -9.21
N ARG A 22 -12.90 3.04 -10.09
CA ARG A 22 -11.70 2.22 -10.29
C ARG A 22 -10.79 2.17 -9.07
N PHE A 23 -10.84 3.17 -8.19
CA PHE A 23 -10.04 3.29 -6.96
C PHE A 23 -10.87 3.21 -5.67
N ALA A 24 -12.15 2.79 -5.77
CA ALA A 24 -13.02 2.71 -4.61
C ALA A 24 -12.63 1.59 -3.63
N SER A 25 -11.88 0.57 -4.07
CA SER A 25 -11.47 -0.56 -3.23
C SER A 25 -10.00 -0.48 -2.80
N ASN A 26 -9.76 -0.75 -1.51
CA ASN A 26 -8.42 -0.95 -0.93
C ASN A 26 -8.05 -2.43 -0.81
N GLU A 27 -8.66 -3.28 -1.63
CA GLU A 27 -8.44 -4.73 -1.56
C GLU A 27 -7.01 -5.09 -1.98
N TYR A 28 -6.38 -6.01 -1.25
CA TYR A 28 -5.07 -6.51 -1.59
C TYR A 28 -5.14 -7.34 -2.88
N ARG A 29 -4.39 -6.95 -3.90
CA ARG A 29 -4.20 -7.74 -5.12
C ARG A 29 -2.86 -8.45 -5.03
N SER A 30 -2.89 -9.78 -4.95
CA SER A 30 -1.68 -10.60 -5.05
C SER A 30 -1.06 -10.44 -6.44
N TYR A 31 0.27 -10.33 -6.44
CA TYR A 31 1.11 -10.43 -7.63
C TYR A 31 2.44 -11.06 -7.19
N ASP A 32 3.16 -11.71 -8.11
CA ASP A 32 4.36 -12.51 -7.80
C ASP A 32 5.36 -11.82 -6.86
N TYR A 33 5.54 -10.51 -7.05
CA TYR A 33 6.46 -9.72 -6.24
C TYR A 33 5.89 -9.39 -4.85
N ALA A 34 4.58 -9.22 -4.71
CA ALA A 34 3.90 -9.02 -3.44
C ALA A 34 4.02 -10.25 -2.54
N ASP A 35 3.80 -11.44 -3.12
CA ASP A 35 3.76 -12.68 -2.37
C ASP A 35 5.17 -13.13 -1.94
N ARG A 36 6.18 -12.93 -2.79
CA ARG A 36 7.59 -13.11 -2.41
C ARG A 36 8.02 -12.15 -1.31
N ALA A 37 7.66 -10.87 -1.41
CA ALA A 37 7.96 -9.89 -0.37
C ALA A 37 7.25 -10.24 0.95
N HIS A 38 6.01 -10.71 0.89
CA HIS A 38 5.27 -11.17 2.05
C HIS A 38 5.94 -12.39 2.70
N ALA A 39 6.29 -13.42 1.93
CA ALA A 39 6.98 -14.61 2.44
C ALA A 39 8.31 -14.26 3.15
N ASP A 40 9.06 -13.30 2.60
CA ASP A 40 10.32 -12.83 3.19
C ASP A 40 10.14 -12.01 4.47
N LEU A 41 9.11 -11.16 4.53
CA LEU A 41 8.99 -10.14 5.57
C LEU A 41 8.04 -10.52 6.71
N VAL A 42 7.14 -11.48 6.50
CA VAL A 42 6.11 -11.89 7.48
C VAL A 42 6.71 -12.41 8.80
N VAL A 43 7.89 -13.03 8.74
CA VAL A 43 8.55 -13.65 9.90
C VAL A 43 9.15 -12.62 10.86
N THR A 44 9.48 -11.41 10.39
CA THR A 44 10.10 -10.37 11.22
C THR A 44 9.08 -9.32 11.67
N LYS A 45 9.15 -8.91 12.94
CA LYS A 45 8.23 -7.91 13.52
C LYS A 45 9.00 -6.78 14.21
N GLY A 46 8.35 -5.64 14.41
CA GLY A 46 8.89 -4.52 15.18
C GLY A 46 10.17 -3.90 14.57
N LYS A 47 11.14 -3.56 15.41
CA LYS A 47 12.40 -2.91 14.97
C LYS A 47 13.23 -3.78 14.02
N GLY A 48 13.09 -5.11 14.11
CA GLY A 48 13.75 -6.07 13.20
C GLY A 48 13.21 -5.97 11.78
N PHE A 49 11.89 -5.77 11.63
CA PHE A 49 11.23 -5.63 10.33
C PHE A 49 11.82 -4.48 9.50
N THR A 50 12.08 -3.33 10.12
CA THR A 50 12.64 -2.17 9.39
C THR A 50 14.04 -2.46 8.86
N LYS A 51 14.88 -3.17 9.64
CA LYS A 51 16.22 -3.57 9.22
C LYS A 51 16.17 -4.63 8.11
N GLU A 52 15.34 -5.65 8.27
CA GLU A 52 15.17 -6.74 7.31
C GLU A 52 14.64 -6.21 5.97
N LYS A 53 13.62 -5.34 6.01
CA LYS A 53 13.08 -4.65 4.84
C LYS A 53 14.16 -3.85 4.13
N ASN A 54 14.95 -3.05 4.86
CA ASN A 54 16.00 -2.22 4.26
C ASN A 54 17.13 -3.07 3.66
N LYS A 55 17.46 -4.22 4.26
CA LYS A 55 18.44 -5.17 3.73
C LYS A 55 17.96 -5.79 2.41
N LYS A 56 16.71 -6.28 2.38
CA LYS A 56 16.09 -6.84 1.16
C LYS A 56 15.97 -5.78 0.05
N LYS A 57 15.63 -4.53 0.40
CA LYS A 57 15.58 -3.38 -0.53
C LYS A 57 16.95 -3.03 -1.16
N ARG A 58 18.06 -3.22 -0.44
CA ARG A 58 19.37 -2.68 -0.82
C ARG A 58 20.21 -3.56 -1.75
N GLY A 59 19.86 -4.82 -1.99
CA GLY A 59 20.64 -5.61 -2.94
C GLY A 59 20.33 -7.10 -3.11
N SER A 60 19.48 -7.69 -2.28
CA SER A 60 19.12 -9.12 -2.45
C SER A 60 17.81 -9.34 -3.16
N TYR A 61 16.92 -8.34 -3.23
CA TYR A 61 15.66 -8.48 -3.95
C TYR A 61 15.79 -8.03 -5.41
N ARG A 62 16.29 -8.93 -6.25
CA ARG A 62 16.12 -8.87 -7.69
C ARG A 62 14.73 -9.44 -7.97
N GLY A 63 13.73 -8.56 -8.06
CA GLY A 63 12.37 -8.96 -8.46
C GLY A 63 12.42 -9.84 -9.72
N GLY A 64 11.44 -10.74 -9.88
CA GLY A 64 11.30 -11.50 -11.12
C GLY A 64 11.19 -10.57 -12.34
N MET A 65 11.15 -11.15 -13.56
CA MET A 65 10.94 -10.35 -14.77
C MET A 65 9.79 -9.38 -14.56
N ILE A 66 10.08 -8.09 -14.75
CA ILE A 66 9.03 -7.07 -14.73
C ILE A 66 8.10 -7.41 -15.89
N ASP A 67 6.83 -7.62 -15.59
CA ASP A 67 5.81 -7.71 -16.63
C ASP A 67 5.68 -6.34 -17.30
N THR A 68 6.36 -6.19 -18.43
CA THR A 68 6.27 -5.01 -19.30
C THR A 68 5.15 -5.13 -20.33
N SER A 69 4.44 -6.28 -20.38
CA SER A 69 3.36 -6.53 -21.33
C SER A 69 2.03 -5.88 -20.90
N GLY A 70 1.89 -5.56 -19.62
CA GLY A 70 0.65 -5.08 -19.04
C GLY A 70 0.56 -3.57 -18.90
N GLY A 71 -0.31 -2.93 -19.70
CA GLY A 71 -0.81 -1.56 -19.54
C GLY A 71 -1.63 -1.37 -18.26
N LYS A 72 -1.02 -1.59 -17.09
CA LYS A 72 -1.60 -1.35 -15.76
C LYS A 72 -1.69 0.15 -15.42
N GLY A 73 -1.19 1.00 -16.30
CA GLY A 73 -1.34 2.45 -16.20
C GLY A 73 -2.77 2.84 -16.49
N ILE A 74 -3.35 3.65 -15.61
CA ILE A 74 -4.62 4.32 -15.85
C ILE A 74 -4.31 5.72 -16.37
N LYS A 75 -4.83 6.06 -17.55
CA LYS A 75 -4.81 7.42 -18.07
C LYS A 75 -6.00 8.17 -17.48
N PHE A 76 -5.75 9.35 -16.94
CA PHE A 76 -6.81 10.28 -16.56
C PHE A 76 -7.24 11.05 -17.81
N GLU A 77 -8.53 11.26 -17.97
CA GLU A 77 -9.11 12.01 -19.10
C GLU A 77 -9.15 13.53 -18.81
N ASP A 78 -8.60 13.97 -17.68
CA ASP A 78 -8.51 15.39 -17.27
C ASP A 78 -7.58 16.22 -18.17
#